data_AF-A0A6N7IXA1-F1
#
_entry.id   AF-A0A6N7IXA1-F1
#
_cell.length_a   1.000
_cell.length_b   1.000
_cell.length_c   1.000
_cell.angle_alpha   90.00
_cell.angle_beta   90.00
_cell.angle_gamma   90.00
#
_symmetry.space_group_name_H-M   'P 1'
#
loop_
_entity.id
_entity.type
_entity.pdbx_description
1 polymer ?
#
loop_
_entity_poly.entity_id
_entity_poly.type
_entity_poly.pdbx_seq_one_letter_code
_entity_poly.pdbx_strand_id
1 'polypeptide(L)' 'GCTFSAAVTAELANGSDVKEAIYAAKEFITAAIKGSFQLNEYIGPTKHSAHRFDK' A
#
# COMPACT_ATOMS: atom_id res chain seq x y z
N GLY A 1 -5.58 -5.93 -4.38
CA GLY A 1 -6.68 -4.96 -4.57
C GLY A 1 -6.95 -4.19 -3.31
N CYS A 2 -7.41 -4.87 -2.24
CA CYS A 2 -7.85 -4.26 -0.98
C CYS A 2 -6.88 -3.21 -0.41
N THR A 3 -5.58 -3.50 -0.38
CA THR A 3 -4.58 -2.58 0.18
C THR A 3 -4.45 -1.27 -0.60
N PHE A 4 -4.53 -1.30 -1.94
CA PHE A 4 -4.43 -0.10 -2.76
C PHE A 4 -5.68 0.77 -2.58
N SER A 5 -6.88 0.18 -2.67
CA SER A 5 -8.13 0.92 -2.46
C SER A 5 -8.23 1.48 -1.05
N ALA A 6 -7.80 0.73 -0.03
CA ALA A 6 -7.76 1.20 1.35
C ALA A 6 -6.80 2.38 1.53
N ALA A 7 -5.63 2.36 0.88
CA ALA A 7 -4.68 3.48 0.91
C ALA A 7 -5.26 4.73 0.23
N VAL A 8 -5.97 4.59 -0.90
CA VAL A 8 -6.70 5.71 -1.51
C VAL A 8 -7.74 6.28 -0.55
N THR A 9 -8.55 5.42 0.08
CA THR A 9 -9.55 5.86 1.07
C THR A 9 -8.92 6.59 2.24
N ALA A 10 -7.78 6.12 2.76
CA ALA A 10 -7.08 6.76 3.88
C ALA A 10 -6.54 8.15 3.50
N GLU A 11 -5.93 8.29 2.32
CA GLU A 11 -5.45 9.58 1.82
C GLU A 11 -6.58 10.58 1.58
N LEU A 12 -7.69 10.13 0.99
CA LEU A 12 -8.88 10.96 0.83
C LEU A 12 -9.46 11.38 2.19
N ALA A 13 -9.50 10.48 3.17
CA ALA A 13 -9.96 10.78 4.52
C ALA A 13 -9.05 11.80 5.25
N ASN A 14 -7.77 11.85 4.86
CA ASN A 14 -6.80 12.84 5.33
C ASN A 14 -6.85 14.18 4.56
N GLY A 15 -7.72 14.29 3.54
CA GLY A 15 -7.96 15.53 2.80
C GLY A 15 -7.12 15.70 1.52
N SER A 16 -6.37 14.68 1.10
CA SER A 16 -5.63 14.71 -0.18
C SER A 16 -6.59 14.82 -1.37
N ASP A 17 -6.16 15.52 -2.44
CA ASP A 17 -6.94 15.57 -3.68
C ASP A 17 -6.97 14.19 -4.35
N VAL A 18 -7.95 13.93 -5.23
CA VAL A 18 -8.19 12.56 -5.74
C VAL A 18 -6.97 11.98 -6.44
N LYS A 19 -6.29 12.79 -7.27
CA LYS A 19 -5.07 12.34 -7.97
C LYS A 19 -3.91 12.11 -7.01
N GLU A 20 -3.73 12.98 -6.02
CA GLU A 20 -2.68 12.86 -5.01
C GLU A 20 -2.87 11.59 -4.17
N ALA A 21 -4.11 11.32 -3.72
CA ALA A 21 -4.46 10.11 -3.00
C ALA A 21 -4.16 8.83 -3.81
N ILE A 22 -4.42 8.85 -5.12
CA ILE A 22 -4.10 7.73 -6.02
C ILE A 22 -2.58 7.53 -6.13
N TYR A 23 -1.81 8.61 -6.28
CA TYR A 23 -0.34 8.52 -6.37
C TYR A 23 0.28 8.04 -5.06
N ALA A 24 -0.12 8.59 -3.92
CA ALA A 24 0.34 8.16 -2.60
C ALA A 24 -0.03 6.68 -2.33
N ALA A 25 -1.25 6.26 -2.68
CA ALA A 25 -1.65 4.86 -2.59
C ALA A 25 -0.82 3.96 -3.50
N LYS A 26 -0.41 4.45 -4.68
CA LYS A 26 0.42 3.71 -5.62
C LYS A 26 1.83 3.50 -5.08
N GLU A 27 2.41 4.52 -4.45
CA GLU A 27 3.69 4.41 -3.75
C GLU A 27 3.59 3.41 -2.59
N PHE A 28 2.56 3.54 -1.76
CA PHE A 28 2.31 2.67 -0.61
C PHE A 28 2.23 1.18 -1.01
N ILE A 29 1.39 0.83 -2.00
CA ILE A 29 1.25 -0.57 -2.43
C ILE A 29 2.52 -1.09 -3.10
N THR A 30 3.26 -0.23 -3.80
CA THR A 30 4.52 -0.63 -4.45
C THR A 30 5.57 -1.02 -3.41
N ALA A 31 5.72 -0.22 -2.36
CA ALA A 31 6.58 -0.57 -1.22
C ALA A 31 6.10 -1.84 -0.50
N ALA A 32 4.78 -1.99 -0.29
CA ALA A 32 4.21 -3.16 0.37
C ALA A 32 4.39 -4.46 -0.43
N ILE A 33 4.34 -4.40 -1.76
CA ILE A 33 4.64 -5.53 -2.64
C ILE A 33 6.14 -5.83 -2.63
N LYS A 34 7.00 -4.82 -2.73
CA LYS A 34 8.47 -4.99 -2.68
C LYS A 34 8.91 -5.66 -1.37
N GLY A 35 8.29 -5.30 -0.25
CA GLY A 35 8.52 -5.91 1.05
C GLY A 35 7.68 -7.17 1.34
N SER A 36 6.94 -7.70 0.36
CA SER A 36 6.12 -8.90 0.55
C SER A 36 6.95 -10.11 0.97
N PHE A 37 6.30 -11.10 1.56
CA PHE A 37 6.97 -12.30 2.04
C PHE A 37 6.09 -13.52 1.81
N GLN A 38 6.73 -14.68 1.70
CA GLN A 38 6.03 -15.95 1.57
C GLN A 38 5.46 -16.37 2.93
N LEU A 39 4.18 -16.70 2.97
CA LEU A 39 3.54 -17.26 4.16
C LEU A 39 3.54 -18.80 4.10
N ASN A 40 3.26 -19.36 2.92
CA ASN A 40 3.31 -20.79 2.62
C ASN A 40 3.56 -21.02 1.12
N GLU A 41 3.45 -22.26 0.65
CA GLU A 41 3.69 -22.64 -0.75
C GLU A 41 2.71 -22.02 -1.76
N TYR A 42 1.59 -21.46 -1.30
CA TYR A 42 0.52 -20.96 -2.15
C TYR A 42 0.34 -19.44 -2.08
N ILE A 43 0.69 -18.81 -0.95
CA ILE A 43 0.30 -17.43 -0.65
C ILE A 43 1.48 -16.65 -0.06
N GLY A 44 1.64 -15.41 -0.54
CA GLY A 44 2.51 -14.39 0.05
C GLY A 44 1.78 -13.04 0.14
N PRO A 45 1.43 -12.54 1.34
CA PRO A 45 0.78 -11.25 1.48
C PRO A 45 1.77 -10.10 1.28
N THR A 46 1.23 -8.91 0.99
CA THR A 46 2.01 -7.66 1.00
C THR A 46 2.37 -7.26 2.43
N LYS A 47 3.52 -6.62 2.62
CA LYS A 47 3.93 -6.08 3.92
C LYS A 47 3.51 -4.62 4.06
N HIS A 48 2.33 -4.39 4.65
CA HIS A 48 1.76 -3.05 4.84
C HIS A 48 2.71 -2.06 5.53
N SER A 49 3.55 -2.54 6.45
CA SER A 49 4.51 -1.70 7.16
C SER A 49 5.73 -1.30 6.34
N ALA A 50 5.97 -1.90 5.17
CA ALA A 50 7.16 -1.65 4.36
C ALA A 50 7.32 -0.17 4.00
N HIS A 51 6.25 0.51 3.59
CA HIS A 51 6.29 1.94 3.25
C HIS A 51 6.74 2.84 4.43
N ARG A 52 6.52 2.42 5.68
CA ARG A 52 6.96 3.16 6.86
C ARG A 52 8.45 3.00 7.15
N PHE A 53 9.01 1.83 6.84
CA PHE A 53 10.37 1.45 7.23
C PHE A 53 11.38 1.48 6.08
N ASP A 54 10.93 1.49 4.82
CA ASP A 54 11.76 1.52 3.61
C ASP A 54 11.90 2.96 3.04
N LYS A 55 11.86 3.97 3.91
CA LYS A 55 12.10 5.39 3.56
C LYS A 55 13.58 5.74 3.59
#